data_AF-A0A4P9YX74-F1
#
_entry.id   AF-A0A4P9YX74-F1
#
_cell.length_a   1.000
_cell.length_b   1.000
_cell.length_c   1.000
_cell.angle_alpha   90.00
_cell.angle_beta   90.00
_cell.angle_gamma   90.00
#
_symmetry.space_group_name_H-M   'P 1'
#
loop_
_entity.id
_entity.type
_entity.pdbx_description
1 polymer ?
#
loop_
_entity_poly.entity_id
_entity_poly.type
_entity_poly.pdbx_seq_one_letter_code
_entity_poly.pdbx_strand_id
1 'polypeptide(L)' 'RRPGPVDLDKQCGVMLPTNQPCSRSLTCKTHSMSLKRGVVGRSQPYDVLYAAY' A
#
# COMPACT_ATOMS: atom_id res chain seq x y z
N ARG A 1 -20.45 0.11 8.53
CA ARG A 1 -19.49 0.95 7.76
C ARG A 1 -18.86 0.05 6.72
N ARG A 2 -19.14 0.24 5.42
CA ARG A 2 -18.33 -0.42 4.37
C ARG A 2 -16.88 0.03 4.61
N PRO A 3 -15.89 -0.87 4.73
CA PRO A 3 -14.51 -0.43 4.64
C PRO A 3 -14.42 0.33 3.31
N GLY A 4 -14.06 1.62 3.40
CA GLY A 4 -13.85 2.42 2.20
C GLY A 4 -12.81 1.75 1.31
N PRO A 5 -12.77 2.10 0.02
CA PRO A 5 -11.74 1.59 -0.87
C PRO A 5 -10.36 1.77 -0.23
N VAL A 6 -9.51 0.76 -0.33
CA VAL A 6 -8.14 0.77 0.21
C VAL A 6 -7.43 1.99 -0.36
N ASP A 7 -7.07 2.93 0.52
CA ASP A 7 -6.37 4.15 0.14
C ASP A 7 -4.90 3.80 -0.05
N LEU A 8 -4.51 3.54 -1.29
CA LEU A 8 -3.16 3.10 -1.63
C LEU A 8 -2.09 4.13 -1.26
N ASP A 9 -2.46 5.38 -0.99
CA ASP A 9 -1.52 6.43 -0.58
C ASP A 9 -1.20 6.36 0.93
N LYS A 10 -2.14 5.86 1.74
CA LYS A 10 -1.97 5.70 3.19
C LYS A 10 -1.75 4.25 3.62
N GLN A 11 -2.09 3.31 2.75
CA GLN A 11 -2.08 1.88 3.00
C GLN A 11 -1.07 1.17 2.10
N CYS A 12 -0.65 -0.01 2.53
CA CYS A 12 0.40 -0.76 1.86
C CYS A 12 0.02 -1.11 0.43
N GLY A 13 -1.23 -1.47 0.14
CA GLY A 13 -1.70 -1.71 -1.22
C GLY A 13 -1.10 -2.92 -1.93
N VAL A 14 -0.16 -3.63 -1.30
CA VAL A 14 0.48 -4.83 -1.86
C VAL A 14 -0.57 -5.91 -2.03
N MET A 15 -0.66 -6.47 -3.23
CA MET A 15 -1.57 -7.58 -3.52
C MET A 15 -1.17 -8.81 -2.70
N LEU A 16 -2.06 -9.24 -1.82
CA LEU A 16 -1.92 -10.49 -1.10
C LEU A 16 -2.27 -11.68 -2.00
N PRO A 17 -1.86 -12.91 -1.63
CA PRO A 17 -2.25 -14.14 -2.34
C PRO A 17 -3.77 -14.33 -2.45
N THR A 18 -4.54 -13.65 -1.58
CA THR A 18 -6.00 -13.62 -1.56
C THR A 18 -6.61 -12.67 -2.60
N ASN A 19 -5.81 -12.11 -3.53
CA ASN A 19 -6.24 -11.11 -4.52
C ASN A 19 -6.89 -9.87 -3.88
N GLN A 20 -6.48 -9.53 -2.67
CA GLN A 20 -6.90 -8.31 -1.98
C GLN A 20 -5.69 -7.44 -1.71
N PRO A 21 -5.78 -6.11 -1.91
CA PRO A 21 -4.71 -5.20 -1.57
C PRO A 21 -4.57 -5.10 -0.04
N CYS A 22 -3.33 -4.96 0.41
CA CYS A 22 -3.03 -4.87 1.83
C CYS A 22 -3.57 -3.56 2.42
N SER A 23 -4.58 -3.67 3.27
CA SER A 23 -5.22 -2.54 3.98
C SER A 23 -4.43 -2.05 5.21
N ARG A 24 -3.26 -2.65 5.48
CA ARG A 24 -2.34 -2.18 6.54
C ARG A 24 -1.69 -0.86 6.16
N SER A 25 -1.01 -0.21 7.10
CA SER A 25 -0.29 1.05 6.87
C SER A 25 0.69 0.96 5.70
N LEU A 26 0.94 2.08 5.03
CA LEU A 26 1.94 2.23 3.98
C LEU A 26 3.29 1.58 4.36
N THR A 27 3.69 1.71 5.63
CA THR A 27 4.95 1.20 6.21
C THR A 27 4.85 -0.20 6.82
N CYS A 28 3.83 -1.00 6.49
CA CYS A 28 3.58 -2.26 7.19
C CYS A 28 4.83 -3.19 7.24
N LYS A 29 5.08 -3.83 8.38
CA LYS A 29 6.26 -4.71 8.54
C LYS A 29 6.14 -6.06 7.81
N THR A 30 4.98 -6.33 7.22
CA THR A 30 4.64 -7.61 6.58
C THR A 30 5.17 -7.73 5.16
N HIS A 31 5.33 -6.60 4.47
CA HIS A 31 5.80 -6.57 3.08
C HIS A 31 7.11 -5.79 3.01
N SER A 32 8.04 -6.27 2.18
CA SER A 32 9.30 -5.58 1.91
C SER A 32 9.07 -4.29 1.12
N MET A 33 10.06 -3.39 1.14
CA MET A 33 10.00 -2.14 0.36
C MET A 33 9.85 -2.39 -1.13
N SER A 34 10.50 -3.43 -1.67
CA SER A 34 10.39 -3.80 -3.08
C SER A 34 8.96 -4.18 -3.47
N LEU A 35 8.27 -4.95 -2.63
CA LEU A 35 6.86 -5.29 -2.85
C LEU A 35 5.97 -4.05 -2.82
N LYS A 36 6.20 -3.15 -1.87
CA LYS A 36 5.45 -1.89 -1.76
C LYS A 36 5.69 -0.99 -2.98
N ARG A 37 6.92 -0.91 -3.48
CA ARG A 37 7.27 -0.13 -4.69
C ARG A 37 6.61 -0.68 -5.95
N GLY A 38 6.39 -1.99 -6.02
CA GLY A 38 5.70 -2.65 -7.15
C GLY A 38 4.17 -2.45 -7.18
N VAL A 39 3.58 -1.76 -6.20
CA VAL A 39 2.13 -1.48 -6.17
C VAL A 39 1.78 -0.42 -7.22
N VAL A 40 1.08 -0.85 -8.26
CA VAL A 40 0.45 0.02 -9.25
C VAL A 40 -0.89 0.55 -8.73
N GLY A 41 -1.22 1.81 -9.03
CA GLY A 41 -2.47 2.46 -8.61
C GLY A 41 -2.36 3.45 -7.46
N ARG A 42 -1.15 3.66 -6.91
CA ARG A 42 -0.89 4.80 -6.03
C ARG A 42 -0.94 6.12 -6.80
N SER A 43 -1.30 7.23 -6.15
CA SER A 43 -1.21 8.55 -6.78
C SER A 43 0.24 8.94 -7.06
N GLN A 44 1.16 8.49 -6.21
CA GLN A 44 2.59 8.75 -6.31
C GLN A 44 3.41 7.49 -5.98
N PRO A 45 4.69 7.42 -6.38
CA PRO A 45 5.57 6.31 -6.03
C PRO A 45 5.64 6.11 -4.52
N TYR A 46 5.86 4.86 -4.10
CA TYR A 46 6.04 4.50 -2.69
C TYR A 46 7.03 5.43 -1.97
N ASP A 47 8.15 5.74 -2.62
CA ASP A 47 9.23 6.52 -2.02
C ASP A 47 8.82 7.96 -1.71
N VAL A 48 7.97 8.56 -2.55
CA VAL A 48 7.46 9.92 -2.32
C VAL A 48 6.46 9.92 -1.17
N LEU A 49 5.55 8.94 -1.16
CA LEU A 49 4.58 8.80 -0.08
C LEU A 49 5.24 8.44 1.25
N TYR A 50 6.30 7.63 1.23
CA TYR A 50 7.08 7.28 2.41
C TYR A 50 7.88 8.46 2.94
N ALA A 51 8.43 9.31 2.06
CA ALA A 51 9.12 10.53 2.47
C ALA A 51 8.19 11.57 3.09
N ALA A 52 6.90 11.56 2.72
CA ALA A 52 5.87 12.45 3.25
C ALA A 52 5.13 11.90 4.48
N TYR A 53 5.38 10.64 4.86
CA TYR A 53 4.75 9.95 6.00
C TYR A 53 5.51 10.19 7.29
#